data_AF-A0A535D6L1-F1
#
_entry.id   AF-A0A535D6L1-F1
#
_cell.length_a   1.000
_cell.length_b   1.000
_cell.length_c   1.000
_cell.angle_alpha   90.00
_cell.angle_beta   90.00
_cell.angle_gamma   90.00
#
_symmetry.space_group_name_H-M   'P 1'
#
loop_
_entity.id
_entity.type
_entity.pdbx_description
1 polymer ?
#
loop_
_entity_poly.entity_id
_entity_poly.type
_entity_poly.pdbx_seq_one_letter_code
_entity_poly.pdbx_strand_id
1 'polypeptide(L)'
;MIRSGCQNRSALEGIALLAFVEAMHGGPDGAAARVFRELTGHYGFPREAAATYELHAEQDTGHGDRQIAMVREYARDEATQEKCRRAVRLGCEAFNFEWDGHVQAMTGKRDMYWSGKTPLKLWHPEVRLPRD
;
A
#
# COMPACT_ATOMS: atom_id res chain seq x y z
N MET A 1 -8.90 -2.59 -5.87
CA MET A 1 -8.51 -3.94 -5.39
C MET A 1 -8.35 -4.87 -6.58
N ILE A 2 -7.14 -5.38 -6.83
CA ILE A 2 -6.84 -6.22 -7.99
C ILE A 2 -7.60 -7.56 -7.86
N ARG A 3 -8.47 -7.86 -8.82
CA ARG A 3 -9.32 -9.07 -8.90
C ARG A 3 -8.51 -10.40 -8.82
N SER A 4 -7.21 -10.37 -9.08
CA SER A 4 -6.32 -11.52 -8.98
C SER A 4 -5.50 -11.59 -7.68
N GLY A 5 -5.59 -10.60 -6.79
CA GLY A 5 -4.86 -10.50 -5.52
C GLY A 5 -5.36 -11.50 -4.47
N CYS A 6 -6.52 -11.19 -3.90
CA CYS A 6 -7.16 -11.99 -2.84
C CYS A 6 -8.29 -12.89 -3.35
N GLN A 7 -8.87 -12.61 -4.52
CA GLN A 7 -10.08 -13.31 -5.00
C GLN A 7 -9.79 -14.58 -5.83
N ASN A 8 -8.58 -14.72 -6.38
CA ASN A 8 -8.16 -15.89 -7.18
C ASN A 8 -7.07 -16.72 -6.50
N ARG A 9 -6.81 -16.46 -5.21
CA ARG A 9 -5.82 -17.18 -4.39
C ARG A 9 -6.51 -17.86 -3.23
N SER A 10 -5.80 -18.77 -2.57
CA SER A 10 -6.28 -19.31 -1.30
C SER A 10 -6.45 -18.20 -0.25
N ALA A 11 -7.35 -18.41 0.71
CA ALA A 11 -7.53 -17.48 1.82
C ALA A 11 -6.21 -17.24 2.57
N LEU A 12 -5.37 -18.27 2.71
CA LEU A 12 -4.08 -18.18 3.40
C LEU A 12 -3.07 -17.27 2.66
N GLU A 13 -3.04 -17.33 1.32
CA GLU A 13 -2.23 -16.39 0.52
C GLU A 13 -2.72 -14.94 0.64
N GLY A 14 -4.04 -14.73 0.68
CA GLY A 14 -4.64 -13.42 0.90
C GLY A 14 -4.33 -12.86 2.29
N ILE A 15 -4.45 -13.70 3.33
CA ILE A 15 -4.12 -13.35 4.71
C ILE A 15 -2.62 -13.05 4.84
N ALA A 16 -1.74 -13.82 4.19
CA ALA A 16 -0.31 -13.56 4.23
C ALA A 16 0.04 -12.17 3.65
N LEU A 17 -0.61 -11.79 2.54
CA LEU A 17 -0.46 -10.46 1.97
C LEU A 17 -0.95 -9.36 2.92
N LEU A 18 -2.16 -9.50 3.46
CA LEU A 18 -2.72 -8.50 4.40
C LEU A 18 -1.85 -8.37 5.66
N ALA A 19 -1.37 -9.49 6.20
CA ALA A 19 -0.54 -9.52 7.40
C ALA A 19 0.72 -8.67 7.22
N PHE A 20 1.35 -8.77 6.05
CA PHE A 20 2.52 -7.98 5.73
C PHE A 20 2.20 -6.48 5.65
N VAL A 21 1.12 -6.11 4.96
CA VAL A 21 0.75 -4.69 4.79
C VAL A 21 0.36 -4.06 6.12
N GLU A 22 -0.51 -4.71 6.89
CA GLU A 22 -1.01 -4.19 8.17
C GLU A 22 0.10 -4.10 9.23
N ALA A 23 1.03 -5.06 9.26
CA ALA A 23 2.19 -5.00 10.16
C ALA A 23 3.13 -3.81 9.88
N MET A 24 3.17 -3.34 8.63
CA MET A 24 3.94 -2.15 8.25
C MET A 24 3.13 -0.85 8.39
N HIS A 25 1.79 -0.95 8.32
CA HIS A 25 0.90 0.20 8.30
C HIS A 25 0.54 0.68 9.71
N GLY A 26 0.19 -0.26 10.60
CA GLY A 26 -0.24 0.00 11.96
C GLY A 26 0.91 0.22 12.95
N GLY A 27 0.54 0.70 14.14
CA GLY A 27 1.44 0.97 15.26
C GLY A 27 1.97 2.41 15.29
N PRO A 28 2.55 2.83 16.43
CA PRO A 28 3.03 4.20 16.63
C PRO A 28 4.17 4.63 15.68
N ASP A 29 4.91 3.64 15.19
CA ASP A 29 6.02 3.81 14.24
C ASP A 29 5.65 3.39 12.80
N GLY A 30 4.43 2.90 12.59
CA GLY A 30 3.90 2.45 11.31
C GLY A 30 3.65 3.60 10.33
N ALA A 31 3.40 3.23 9.06
CA ALA A 31 3.19 4.20 7.99
C ALA A 31 2.02 5.16 8.29
N ALA A 32 0.91 4.65 8.84
CA ALA A 32 -0.28 5.46 9.11
C ALA A 32 -0.01 6.56 10.15
N ALA A 33 0.64 6.21 11.26
CA ALA A 33 1.00 7.18 12.30
C ALA A 33 1.92 8.28 11.77
N ARG A 34 2.89 7.92 10.91
CA ARG A 34 3.78 8.90 10.26
C ARG A 34 3.00 9.82 9.33
N VAL A 35 2.20 9.26 8.43
CA VAL A 35 1.40 10.04 7.46
C VAL A 35 0.43 10.98 8.17
N PHE A 36 -0.22 10.55 9.25
CA PHE A 36 -1.09 11.41 10.04
C PHE A 36 -0.35 12.65 10.58
N ARG A 37 0.85 12.44 11.15
CA ARG A 37 1.69 13.54 11.65
C ARG A 37 2.14 14.49 10.54
N GLU A 38 2.53 13.97 9.38
CA GLU A 38 2.96 14.80 8.25
C GLU A 38 1.80 15.61 7.67
N LEU A 39 0.63 14.99 7.45
CA LEU A 39 -0.53 15.66 6.86
C LEU A 39 -1.04 16.80 7.76
N THR A 40 -1.18 16.54 9.05
CA THR A 40 -1.72 17.53 10.00
C THR A 40 -0.69 18.57 10.43
N GLY A 41 0.58 18.16 10.55
CA GLY A 41 1.67 19.02 10.99
C GLY A 41 2.31 19.82 9.86
N HIS A 42 2.85 19.14 8.85
CA HIS A 42 3.61 19.79 7.77
C HIS A 42 2.69 20.42 6.71
N TYR A 43 1.66 19.68 6.29
CA TYR A 43 0.78 20.12 5.21
C TYR A 43 -0.46 20.89 5.70
N GLY A 44 -0.68 20.99 7.01
CA GLY A 44 -1.76 21.77 7.62
C GLY A 44 -3.17 21.24 7.33
N PHE A 45 -3.31 19.97 6.98
CA PHE A 45 -4.63 19.37 6.76
C PHE A 45 -5.41 19.34 8.09
N PRO A 46 -6.72 19.59 8.05
CA PRO A 46 -7.55 19.42 9.23
C PRO A 46 -7.56 17.95 9.65
N ARG A 47 -7.64 17.70 10.96
CA ARG A 47 -7.57 16.35 11.53
C ARG A 47 -8.61 15.41 10.93
N GLU A 48 -9.81 15.93 10.65
CA GLU A 48 -10.91 15.18 10.05
C GLU A 48 -10.55 14.65 8.65
N ALA A 49 -9.76 15.41 7.88
CA ALA A 49 -9.30 14.98 6.55
C ALA A 49 -8.22 13.90 6.62
N ALA A 50 -7.49 13.80 7.75
CA ALA A 50 -6.46 12.79 7.98
C ALA A 50 -6.92 11.62 8.88
N ALA A 51 -8.18 11.63 9.34
CA ALA A 51 -8.70 10.73 10.38
C ALA A 51 -8.54 9.24 10.04
N THR A 52 -8.57 8.89 8.75
CA THR A 52 -8.34 7.51 8.30
C THR A 52 -6.99 6.96 8.78
N TYR A 53 -5.92 7.77 8.71
CA TYR A 53 -4.57 7.35 9.10
C TYR A 53 -4.43 7.22 10.61
N GLU A 54 -5.16 8.03 11.37
CA GLU A 54 -5.20 7.89 12.82
C GLU A 54 -5.87 6.58 13.24
N LEU A 55 -7.02 6.25 12.64
CA LEU A 55 -7.72 4.99 12.92
C LEU A 55 -6.86 3.78 12.54
N HIS A 56 -6.24 3.80 11.36
CA HIS A 56 -5.39 2.72 10.90
C HIS A 56 -4.12 2.54 11.74
N ALA A 57 -3.53 3.63 12.27
CA ALA A 57 -2.38 3.54 13.16
C ALA A 57 -2.67 2.71 14.41
N GLU A 58 -3.89 2.76 14.94
CA GLU A 58 -4.30 1.98 16.10
C GLU A 58 -4.79 0.57 15.72
N GLN A 59 -5.70 0.49 14.74
CA GLN A 59 -6.44 -0.74 14.47
C GLN A 59 -5.62 -1.81 13.76
N ASP A 60 -4.70 -1.42 12.88
CA ASP A 60 -4.00 -2.36 12.02
C ASP A 60 -2.99 -3.23 12.78
N THR A 61 -2.50 -2.79 13.96
CA THR A 61 -1.67 -3.64 14.82
C THR A 61 -2.44 -4.90 15.25
N GLY A 62 -3.68 -4.72 15.72
CA GLY A 62 -4.50 -5.85 16.17
C GLY A 62 -4.96 -6.74 15.02
N HIS A 63 -5.15 -6.18 13.82
CA HIS A 63 -5.50 -6.96 12.63
C HIS A 63 -4.31 -7.80 12.16
N GLY A 64 -3.13 -7.18 12.03
CA GLY A 64 -1.89 -7.83 11.62
C GLY A 64 -1.51 -8.97 12.56
N ASP A 65 -1.59 -8.77 13.87
CA ASP A 65 -1.27 -9.82 14.85
C ASP A 65 -2.12 -11.08 14.68
N ARG A 66 -3.44 -10.92 14.47
CA ARG A 66 -4.35 -12.05 14.26
C ARG A 66 -4.07 -12.76 12.94
N GLN A 67 -3.76 -12.02 11.89
CA GLN A 67 -3.41 -12.58 10.59
C GLN A 67 -2.07 -13.32 10.64
N ILE A 68 -1.05 -12.77 11.31
CA ILE A 68 0.24 -13.43 11.54
C ILE A 68 0.04 -14.74 12.32
N ALA A 69 -0.82 -14.74 13.35
CA ALA A 69 -1.15 -15.95 14.09
C ALA A 69 -1.76 -17.02 13.17
N MET A 70 -2.69 -16.66 12.30
CA MET A 70 -3.26 -17.58 11.31
C MET A 70 -2.22 -18.11 10.31
N VAL A 71 -1.31 -17.26 9.82
CA VAL A 71 -0.23 -17.70 8.92
C VAL A 71 0.65 -18.73 9.63
N ARG A 72 1.02 -18.50 10.90
CA ARG A 72 1.80 -19.45 11.71
C ARG A 72 1.07 -20.77 11.92
N GLU A 73 -0.24 -20.72 12.15
CA GLU A 73 -1.06 -21.90 12.39
C GLU A 73 -1.28 -22.75 11.14
N TYR A 74 -1.42 -22.14 9.96
CA TYR A 74 -1.86 -22.85 8.75
C TYR A 74 -0.75 -23.06 7.70
N ALA A 75 0.30 -22.23 7.66
CA ALA A 75 1.42 -22.40 6.72
C ALA A 75 2.54 -23.30 7.31
N ARG A 76 2.21 -24.57 7.60
CA ARG A 76 3.12 -25.48 8.33
C ARG A 76 4.12 -26.22 7.46
N ASP A 77 3.88 -26.30 6.16
CA ASP A 77 4.74 -26.99 5.20
C ASP A 77 5.39 -26.00 4.22
N GLU A 78 6.52 -26.43 3.64
CA GLU A 78 7.33 -25.61 2.73
C GLU A 78 6.53 -25.14 1.51
N ALA A 79 5.69 -26.00 0.93
CA ALA A 79 4.92 -25.66 -0.26
C ALA A 79 3.89 -24.56 0.02
N THR A 80 3.23 -24.62 1.18
CA THR A 80 2.26 -23.62 1.63
C THR A 80 2.94 -22.31 2.03
N GLN A 81 4.09 -22.38 2.72
CA GLN A 81 4.89 -21.20 3.04
C GLN A 81 5.37 -20.49 1.78
N GLU A 82 5.80 -21.24 0.76
CA GLU A 82 6.26 -20.65 -0.50
C GLU A 82 5.13 -19.96 -1.27
N LYS A 83 3.92 -20.51 -1.25
CA LYS A 83 2.74 -19.80 -1.78
C LYS A 83 2.51 -18.47 -1.07
N CYS A 84 2.60 -18.45 0.26
CA CYS A 84 2.47 -17.21 1.04
C CYS A 84 3.55 -16.18 0.69
N ARG A 85 4.82 -16.60 0.59
CA ARG A 85 5.92 -15.70 0.20
C ARG A 85 5.71 -15.10 -1.19
N ARG A 86 5.31 -15.91 -2.18
CA ARG A 86 5.02 -15.42 -3.54
C ARG A 86 3.83 -14.46 -3.57
N ALA A 87 2.80 -14.71 -2.76
CA ALA A 87 1.66 -13.80 -2.64
C ALA A 87 2.07 -12.44 -2.07
N VAL A 88 2.87 -12.43 -0.99
CA VAL A 88 3.43 -11.20 -0.41
C VAL A 88 4.31 -10.47 -1.42
N ARG A 89 5.24 -11.18 -2.08
CA ARG A 89 6.12 -10.60 -3.10
C ARG A 89 5.34 -9.91 -4.22
N LEU A 90 4.33 -10.58 -4.77
CA LEU A 90 3.51 -9.97 -5.82
C LEU A 90 2.76 -8.74 -5.31
N GLY A 91 2.30 -8.76 -4.05
CA GLY A 91 1.70 -7.59 -3.42
C GLY A 91 2.65 -6.40 -3.35
N CYS A 92 3.90 -6.62 -2.93
CA CYS A 92 4.93 -5.59 -2.92
C CYS A 92 5.23 -5.05 -4.33
N GLU A 93 5.33 -5.92 -5.33
CA GLU A 93 5.53 -5.53 -6.72
C GLU A 93 4.36 -4.68 -7.23
N ALA A 94 3.12 -5.07 -6.93
CA ALA A 94 1.93 -4.31 -7.30
C ALA A 94 1.87 -2.93 -6.62
N PHE A 95 2.22 -2.85 -5.34
CA PHE A 95 2.28 -1.60 -4.59
C PHE A 95 3.36 -0.65 -5.15
N ASN A 96 4.53 -1.18 -5.51
CA ASN A 96 5.57 -0.38 -6.16
C ASN A 96 5.11 0.18 -7.51
N PHE A 97 4.42 -0.62 -8.33
CA PHE A 97 3.88 -0.13 -9.61
C PHE A 97 2.83 0.96 -9.44
N GLU A 98 1.98 0.87 -8.40
CA GLU A 98 1.06 1.95 -8.07
C GLU A 98 1.83 3.23 -7.75
N TRP A 99 2.86 3.16 -6.92
CA TRP A 99 3.63 4.33 -6.50
C TRP A 99 4.50 4.93 -7.61
N ASP A 100 5.09 4.10 -8.46
CA ASP A 100 5.76 4.55 -9.69
C ASP A 100 4.79 5.36 -10.57
N GLY A 101 3.55 4.87 -10.73
CA GLY A 101 2.50 5.56 -11.48
C GLY A 101 2.16 6.93 -10.89
N HIS A 102 2.01 7.02 -9.56
CA HIS A 102 1.77 8.29 -8.88
C HIS A 102 2.93 9.27 -9.06
N VAL A 103 4.18 8.83 -8.88
CA VAL A 103 5.36 9.67 -9.07
C VAL A 103 5.44 10.19 -10.50
N GLN A 104 5.19 9.34 -11.50
CA GLN A 104 5.15 9.76 -12.90
C GLN A 104 4.05 10.80 -13.19
N ALA A 105 2.86 10.61 -12.61
CA ALA A 105 1.76 11.54 -12.79
C ALA A 105 2.06 12.91 -12.16
N MET A 106 2.62 12.92 -10.95
CA MET A 106 2.93 14.16 -10.21
C MET A 106 4.12 14.92 -10.79
N THR A 107 5.16 14.21 -11.26
CA THR A 107 6.43 14.85 -11.67
C THR A 107 6.57 15.05 -13.17
N GLY A 108 5.77 14.35 -13.98
CA GLY A 108 5.93 14.30 -15.43
C GLY A 108 7.12 13.50 -15.94
N LYS A 109 7.98 12.95 -15.06
CA LYS A 109 9.19 12.18 -15.40
C LYS A 109 8.85 10.72 -15.77
N ARG A 110 8.30 10.54 -16.97
CA ARG A 110 7.73 9.26 -17.44
C ARG A 110 8.73 8.25 -17.99
N ASP A 111 9.98 8.67 -18.21
CA ASP A 111 11.07 7.85 -18.76
C ASP A 111 11.97 7.24 -17.69
N MET A 112 11.92 7.73 -16.45
CA MET A 112 12.85 7.33 -15.38
C MET A 112 12.40 6.14 -14.53
N TYR A 113 11.10 5.99 -14.28
CA TYR A 113 10.60 5.00 -13.31
C TYR A 113 9.99 3.75 -13.97
N TRP A 114 9.23 3.92 -15.06
CA TRP A 114 8.60 2.84 -15.81
C TRP A 114 8.24 3.30 -17.22
N SER A 115 8.83 2.69 -18.25
CA SER A 115 8.58 3.05 -19.65
C SER A 115 7.36 2.35 -20.27
N GLY A 116 6.70 1.45 -19.51
CA GLY A 116 5.63 0.61 -20.03
C GLY A 116 6.07 -0.29 -21.19
N LYS A 117 5.11 -0.97 -21.83
CA LYS A 117 5.36 -1.68 -23.10
C LYS A 117 5.08 -0.79 -24.32
N THR A 118 4.47 0.37 -24.13
CA THR A 118 3.99 1.24 -25.21
C THR A 118 4.06 2.69 -24.74
N PRO A 119 4.42 3.66 -25.61
CA PRO A 119 4.45 5.07 -25.24
C PRO A 119 3.11 5.56 -24.69
N LEU A 120 3.12 6.10 -23.47
CA LEU A 120 1.92 6.60 -22.79
C LEU A 120 1.60 8.03 -23.26
N LYS A 121 0.53 8.21 -24.03
CA LYS A 121 0.00 9.55 -24.40
C LYS A 121 -1.14 9.92 -23.46
N LEU A 122 -0.90 10.89 -22.56
CA LEU A 122 -1.92 11.44 -21.66
C LEU A 122 -2.02 12.96 -21.87
N TRP A 123 -3.24 13.49 -21.83
CA TRP A 123 -3.49 14.93 -21.81
C TRP A 123 -3.12 15.49 -20.43
N HIS A 124 -2.38 16.60 -20.42
CA HIS A 124 -1.97 17.28 -19.19
C HIS A 124 -2.71 18.61 -19.09
N PRO A 125 -3.59 18.80 -18.10
CA PRO A 125 -4.14 20.11 -17.82
C PRO A 125 -3.04 21.04 -17.30
N GLU A 126 -2.89 22.23 -17.90
CA GLU A 126 -2.13 23.31 -17.28
C GLU A 126 -2.95 23.87 -16.09
N VAL A 127 -2.55 23.52 -14.88
CA VAL A 127 -3.14 24.12 -13.67
C VAL A 127 -2.30 25.33 -13.28
N ARG A 128 -2.90 26.52 -13.31
CA ARG A 128 -2.31 27.73 -12.74
C ARG A 128 -2.98 28.01 -11.41
N LEU A 129 -2.18 28.12 -10.35
CA LEU A 129 -2.69 28.65 -9.09
C LEU A 129 -3.10 30.12 -9.28
N PRO A 130 -4.15 30.60 -8.59
CA PRO A 130 -4.46 32.02 -8.53
C PRO A 130 -3.20 32.79 -8.12
N ARG A 131 -2.96 33.93 -8.78
CA ARG A 131 -1.97 34.89 -8.29
C ARG A 131 -2.63 35.66 -7.15
N ASP A 132 -1.91 35.81 -6.04
CA ASP A 132 -2.26 36.74 -4.96
C ASP A 132 -2.45 38.18 -5.48
#